data_AF-A0A2G0WI79-F1
#
_entry.id   AF-A0A2G0WI79-F1
#
_cell.length_a   1.000
_cell.length_b   1.000
_cell.length_c   1.000
_cell.angle_alpha   90.00
_cell.angle_beta   90.00
_cell.angle_gamma   90.00
#
_symmetry.space_group_name_H-M   'P 1'
#
loop_
_entity.id
_entity.type
_entity.pdbx_description
1 polymer ?
#
loop_
_entity_poly.entity_id
_entity_poly.type
_entity_poly.pdbx_seq_one_letter_code
_entity_poly.pdbx_strand_id
1 'polypeptide(L)' 'MNHSLAQYHIPVNADIGEIDVIFVEEHDEIVNALGSKGVGEIGIVGVAAAVANAIYHATGKRVRDFPITLDKVL' A
#
# COMPACT_ATOMS: atom_id res chain seq x y z
N MET A 1 -17.15 1.12 17.47
CA MET A 1 -16.05 0.47 18.20
C MET A 1 -15.98 -0.98 17.72
N ASN A 2 -14.84 -1.42 17.18
CA ASN A 2 -14.65 -2.68 16.45
C ASN A 2 -13.39 -3.45 16.93
N HIS A 3 -13.31 -3.77 18.23
CA HIS A 3 -12.07 -4.27 18.87
C HIS A 3 -11.78 -5.76 18.68
N SER A 4 -12.46 -6.43 17.76
CA SER A 4 -12.21 -7.84 17.45
C SER A 4 -11.70 -7.95 16.02
N LEU A 5 -10.88 -8.98 15.76
CA LEU A 5 -10.37 -9.25 14.42
C LEU A 5 -11.46 -9.64 13.41
N ALA A 6 -12.66 -10.00 13.91
CA ALA A 6 -13.82 -10.22 13.06
C ALA A 6 -14.44 -8.91 12.53
N GLN A 7 -14.29 -7.80 13.26
CA GLN A 7 -14.90 -6.51 12.95
C GLN A 7 -13.87 -5.47 12.45
N TYR A 8 -12.61 -5.61 12.82
CA TYR A 8 -11.50 -4.83 12.28
C TYR A 8 -10.97 -5.54 11.03
N HIS A 9 -11.44 -5.11 9.86
CA HIS A 9 -11.12 -5.77 8.61
C HIS A 9 -9.64 -5.61 8.28
N ILE A 10 -8.99 -6.75 8.00
CA ILE A 10 -7.66 -6.86 7.44
C ILE A 10 -7.74 -7.72 6.17
N PRO A 11 -6.85 -7.54 5.20
CA PRO A 11 -6.82 -8.39 4.01
C PRO A 11 -6.68 -9.87 4.37
N VAL A 12 -7.43 -10.74 3.68
CA VAL A 12 -7.31 -12.19 3.75
C VAL A 12 -6.76 -12.76 2.44
N ASN A 13 -6.46 -14.06 2.39
CA ASN A 13 -5.87 -14.70 1.20
C ASN A 13 -6.66 -14.44 -0.11
N ALA A 14 -7.97 -14.28 -0.05
CA ALA A 14 -8.81 -14.01 -1.21
C ALA A 14 -8.69 -12.56 -1.76
N ASP A 15 -8.20 -11.62 -0.95
CA ASP A 15 -8.06 -10.20 -1.33
C ASP A 15 -6.73 -9.91 -2.07
N ILE A 16 -5.79 -10.86 -2.07
CA ILE A 16 -4.44 -10.66 -2.57
C ILE A 16 -4.34 -11.12 -4.03
N GLY A 17 -3.98 -10.19 -4.91
CA GLY A 17 -3.63 -10.45 -6.31
C GLY A 17 -2.13 -10.72 -6.51
N GLU A 18 -1.67 -10.57 -7.75
CA GLU A 18 -0.25 -10.67 -8.10
C GLU A 18 0.53 -9.46 -7.54
N ILE A 19 1.72 -9.73 -6.98
CA ILE A 19 2.62 -8.72 -6.42
C ILE A 19 4.00 -8.95 -6.99
N ASP A 20 4.46 -8.01 -7.81
CA ASP A 20 5.83 -7.97 -8.32
C ASP A 20 6.67 -6.97 -7.52
N VAL A 21 7.88 -7.38 -7.17
CA VAL A 21 8.84 -6.54 -6.44
C VAL A 21 10.13 -6.44 -7.24
N ILE A 22 10.51 -5.21 -7.56
CA ILE A 22 11.76 -4.90 -8.26
C ILE A 22 12.64 -4.13 -7.28
N PHE A 23 13.82 -4.68 -7.02
CA PHE A 23 14.86 -3.97 -6.27
C PHE A 23 15.68 -3.14 -7.24
N VAL A 24 15.83 -1.85 -6.94
CA VAL A 24 16.75 -0.99 -7.66
C VAL A 24 18.16 -1.34 -7.20
N GLU A 25 19.04 -1.66 -8.15
CA GLU A 25 20.44 -1.95 -7.86
C GLU A 25 21.14 -0.65 -7.45
N GLU A 26 21.68 -0.64 -6.23
CA GLU A 26 22.40 0.50 -5.68
C GLU A 26 23.45 0.01 -4.70
N HIS A 27 24.66 0.57 -4.80
CA HIS A 27 25.74 0.38 -3.84
C HIS A 27 26.05 1.73 -3.18
N ASP A 28 25.76 1.85 -1.89
CA ASP A 28 25.87 3.12 -1.16
C ASP A 28 26.87 3.01 0.00
N GLU A 29 28.13 3.35 -0.25
CA GLU A 29 29.19 3.29 0.75
C GLU A 29 29.09 4.39 1.83
N ILE A 30 28.22 5.39 1.63
CA ILE A 30 28.01 6.50 2.58
C ILE A 30 27.11 6.03 3.73
N VAL A 31 26.12 5.18 3.44
CA VAL A 31 25.06 4.85 4.40
C VAL A 31 25.54 3.96 5.55
N ASN A 32 26.37 2.95 5.26
CA ASN A 32 27.08 2.09 6.23
C ASN A 32 28.08 1.16 5.51
N ALA A 33 28.91 0.45 6.28
CA ALA A 33 29.93 -0.47 5.75
C ALA A 33 29.38 -1.64 4.90
N LEU A 34 28.10 -1.96 5.03
CA LEU A 34 27.44 -3.02 4.24
C LEU A 34 26.78 -2.48 2.96
N GLY A 35 26.72 -1.16 2.80
CA GLY A 35 26.02 -0.52 1.68
C GLY A 35 24.51 -0.72 1.66
N SER A 36 23.92 -1.24 2.75
CA SER A 36 22.52 -1.65 2.80
C SER A 36 21.59 -0.56 3.35
N LYS A 37 20.35 -0.55 2.89
CA LYS A 37 19.31 0.41 3.31
C LYS A 37 18.10 -0.31 3.88
N GLY A 38 17.37 0.37 4.75
CA GLY A 38 16.12 -0.15 5.30
C GLY A 38 15.01 -0.19 4.24
N VAL A 39 14.35 -1.35 4.10
CA VAL A 39 13.23 -1.54 3.16
C VAL A 39 11.91 -1.93 3.83
N GLY A 40 11.92 -2.21 5.14
CA GLY A 40 10.75 -2.73 5.86
C GLY A 40 9.55 -1.78 5.87
N GLU A 41 9.80 -0.46 5.88
CA GLU A 41 8.75 0.56 5.91
C GLU A 41 8.46 1.16 4.53
N ILE A 42 9.48 1.31 3.68
CA ILE A 42 9.33 2.02 2.40
C ILE A 42 8.32 1.34 1.47
N GLY A 43 8.21 0.01 1.55
CA GLY A 43 7.30 -0.77 0.72
C GLY A 43 5.82 -0.40 0.87
N ILE A 44 5.40 0.15 2.02
CA ILE A 44 3.98 0.51 2.25
C ILE A 44 3.66 1.98 1.95
N VAL A 45 4.67 2.87 1.95
CA VAL A 45 4.48 4.34 1.94
C VAL A 45 3.59 4.83 0.79
N GLY A 46 3.77 4.27 -0.42
CA GLY A 46 3.01 4.68 -1.61
C GLY A 46 1.75 3.88 -1.90
N VAL A 47 1.52 2.76 -1.21
CA VAL A 47 0.54 1.73 -1.63
C VAL A 47 -0.89 2.27 -1.62
N ALA A 48 -1.34 2.89 -0.53
CA ALA A 48 -2.70 3.42 -0.42
C ALA A 48 -2.99 4.52 -1.44
N ALA A 49 -2.00 5.38 -1.73
CA ALA A 49 -2.12 6.43 -2.74
C ALA A 49 -2.18 5.88 -4.16
N ALA A 50 -1.38 4.84 -4.48
CA ALA A 50 -1.41 4.17 -5.77
C ALA A 50 -2.77 3.53 -6.03
N VAL A 51 -3.33 2.80 -5.05
CA VAL A 51 -4.68 2.22 -5.14
C VAL A 51 -5.75 3.32 -5.28
N ALA A 52 -5.67 4.40 -4.50
CA ALA A 52 -6.61 5.51 -4.61
C ALA A 52 -6.58 6.19 -5.99
N ASN A 53 -5.38 6.33 -6.59
CA ASN A 53 -5.23 6.84 -7.95
C ASN A 53 -5.82 5.88 -8.99
N ALA A 54 -5.66 4.57 -8.80
CA ALA A 54 -6.27 3.57 -9.68
C ALA A 54 -7.81 3.61 -9.62
N ILE A 55 -8.39 3.77 -8.43
CA ILE A 55 -9.84 3.96 -8.26
C ILE A 55 -10.30 5.23 -8.98
N TYR A 56 -9.59 6.35 -8.79
CA TYR A 56 -9.91 7.59 -9.51
C TYR A 56 -9.81 7.42 -11.03
N HIS A 57 -8.77 6.73 -11.52
CA HIS A 57 -8.60 6.46 -12.95
C HIS A 57 -9.74 5.60 -13.51
N ALA A 58 -10.20 4.59 -12.77
CA ALA A 58 -11.28 3.70 -13.20
C ALA A 58 -12.68 4.33 -13.11
N THR A 59 -12.89 5.28 -12.20
CA THR A 59 -14.25 5.76 -11.85
C THR A 59 -14.48 7.25 -12.07
N GLY A 60 -13.41 8.04 -12.24
CA GLY A 60 -13.45 9.51 -12.25
C GLY A 60 -13.73 10.15 -10.89
N LYS A 61 -13.97 9.37 -9.82
CA LYS A 61 -14.32 9.88 -8.49
C LYS A 61 -13.09 9.94 -7.58
N ARG A 62 -12.77 11.12 -7.06
CA ARG A 62 -11.62 11.33 -6.17
C ARG A 62 -12.06 11.29 -4.71
N VAL A 63 -11.75 10.19 -4.01
CA VAL A 63 -11.95 10.07 -2.56
C VAL A 63 -10.67 10.47 -1.83
N ARG A 64 -10.80 11.27 -0.76
CA ARG A 64 -9.69 11.71 0.10
C ARG A 64 -9.83 11.25 1.57
N ASP A 65 -10.99 10.69 1.92
CA ASP A 65 -11.28 10.16 3.25
C ASP A 65 -11.20 8.63 3.24
N PHE A 66 -10.26 8.07 3.99
CA PHE A 66 -9.96 6.64 4.01
C PHE A 66 -10.68 5.91 5.16
N PRO A 67 -10.94 4.59 5.05
CA PRO A 67 -10.69 3.74 3.88
C PRO A 67 -11.65 4.06 2.71
N ILE A 68 -11.25 3.74 1.47
CA ILE A 68 -12.08 3.96 0.27
C ILE A 68 -13.01 2.76 0.10
N THR A 69 -14.18 2.83 0.72
CA THR A 69 -15.23 1.81 0.65
C THR A 69 -16.21 2.09 -0.50
N LEU A 70 -16.99 1.09 -0.91
CA LEU A 70 -17.91 1.20 -2.05
C LEU A 70 -18.93 2.33 -1.90
N ASP A 71 -19.44 2.59 -0.71
CA ASP A 71 -20.37 3.70 -0.41
C ASP A 71 -19.76 5.09 -0.68
N LYS A 72 -18.43 5.22 -0.68
CA LYS A 72 -17.72 6.46 -1.03
C LYS A 72 -17.46 6.61 -2.54
N VAL A 73 -17.66 5.54 -3.30
CA VAL A 73 -17.39 5.46 -4.74
C VAL A 73 -18.67 5.34 -5.56
N LEU A 74 -19.76 4.79 -5.01
CA LEU A 74 -21.05 4.66 -5.69
C LEU A 74 -21.78 6.00 -5.83
#